data_AF-X1EJZ1-F1
#
_entry.id   AF-X1EJZ1-F1
#
_cell.length_a   1.000
_cell.length_b   1.000
_cell.length_c   1.000
_cell.angle_alpha   90.00
_cell.angle_beta   90.00
_cell.angle_gamma   90.00
#
_symmetry.space_group_name_H-M   'P 1'
#
loop_
_entity.id
_entity.type
_entity.pdbx_description
1 polymer ?
#
loop_
_entity_poly.entity_id
_entity_poly.type
_entity_poly.pdbx_seq_one_letter_code
_entity_poly.pdbx_strand_id
1 'polypeptide(L)' 'MITEIPPLERQERIQKIQNELKKRDLDAYLVHSTESDFANVLYLSNHWPVFETVGVI' A
#
# COMPACT_ATOMS: atom_id res chain seq x y z
N MET A 1 16.80 -7.22 14.81
CA MET A 1 15.66 -7.69 13.99
C MET A 1 14.71 -6.52 13.85
N ILE A 2 14.35 -6.15 12.62
CA ILE A 2 13.27 -5.17 12.40
C ILE A 2 11.96 -5.92 12.61
N THR A 3 11.22 -5.56 13.65
CA THR A 3 9.97 -6.24 14.05
C THR A 3 8.75 -5.69 13.33
N GLU A 4 8.84 -4.46 12.81
CA GLU A 4 7.77 -3.79 12.09
C GLU A 4 8.32 -2.67 11.18
N ILE A 5 7.57 -2.32 10.14
CA ILE A 5 7.87 -1.15 9.30
C ILE A 5 7.56 0.11 10.12
N PRO A 6 8.52 1.04 10.29
CA PRO A 6 8.28 2.29 11.01
C PRO A 6 7.05 3.04 10.46
N PRO A 7 6.15 3.53 11.31
CA PRO A 7 4.96 4.27 10.86
C PRO A 7 5.30 5.46 9.94
N LEU A 8 6.42 6.13 10.22
CA LEU A 8 6.90 7.26 9.44
C LEU A 8 7.25 6.87 7.99
N GLU A 9 7.92 5.73 7.79
CA GLU A 9 8.28 5.25 6.45
C GLU A 9 7.02 5.03 5.60
N ARG A 10 5.96 4.47 6.20
CA ARG A 10 4.69 4.24 5.50
C ARG A 10 4.02 5.53 5.05
N GLN A 11 4.06 6.57 5.88
CA GLN A 11 3.57 7.89 5.52
C GLN A 11 4.35 8.49 4.34
N GLU A 12 5.67 8.31 4.29
CA GLU A 12 6.49 8.75 3.16
C GLU A 12 6.13 8.02 1.86
N ARG A 13 5.82 6.71 1.93
CA ARG A 13 5.36 5.92 0.78
C ARG A 13 4.02 6.46 0.24
N ILE A 14 3.07 6.72 1.12
CA ILE A 14 1.77 7.31 0.77
C ILE A 14 1.97 8.69 0.14
N GLN A 15 2.83 9.54 0.71
CA GLN A 15 3.09 10.88 0.20
C GLN A 15 3.69 10.86 -1.22
N LYS A 16 4.59 9.91 -1.50
CA LYS A 16 5.14 9.71 -2.85
C LYS A 16 4.05 9.35 -3.85
N ILE A 17 3.14 8.44 -3.49
CA ILE A 17 2.01 8.05 -4.35
C ILE A 17 1.07 9.23 -4.58
N GLN A 18 0.70 9.96 -3.54
CA GLN A 18 -0.15 11.16 -3.67
C GLN A 18 0.46 12.21 -4.60
N ASN A 19 1.78 12.40 -4.57
CA ASN A 19 2.46 13.31 -5.50
C ASN A 19 2.38 12.80 -6.95
N GLU A 20 2.50 11.49 -7.16
CA GLU A 20 2.35 10.88 -8.48
C GLU A 20 0.90 10.94 -9.00
N LEU A 21 -0.11 10.85 -8.11
CA LEU A 21 -1.51 11.03 -8.46
C LEU A 21 -1.81 12.47 -8.89
N LYS A 22 -1.32 13.46 -8.12
CA LYS A 22 -1.43 14.89 -8.47
C LYS A 22 -0.82 15.20 -9.84
N LYS A 23 0.33 14.61 -10.18
CA LYS A 23 0.97 14.80 -11.48
C LYS A 23 0.16 14.22 -12.65
N ARG A 24 -0.69 13.23 -12.39
CA ARG A 24 -1.47 12.49 -13.40
C ARG A 24 -2.94 12.88 -13.44
N ASP A 25 -3.37 13.84 -12.61
CA ASP A 25 -4.77 14.25 -12.46
C ASP A 25 -5.69 13.07 -12.10
N LEU A 26 -5.27 12.30 -11.08
CA LEU A 26 -6.01 11.15 -10.56
C LEU A 26 -6.47 11.42 -9.12
N ASP A 27 -7.73 11.09 -8.83
CA ASP A 27 -8.32 11.31 -7.50
C ASP A 27 -8.00 10.18 -6.50
N ALA A 28 -7.83 8.95 -6.98
CA ALA A 28 -7.67 7.78 -6.13
C ALA A 28 -6.76 6.71 -6.77
N TYR A 29 -6.18 5.88 -5.91
CA TYR A 29 -5.39 4.71 -6.29
C TYR A 29 -5.89 3.48 -5.53
N LEU A 30 -6.71 2.67 -6.20
CA LEU A 30 -7.17 1.40 -5.65
C LEU A 30 -6.15 0.30 -5.96
N VAL A 31 -5.72 -0.41 -4.92
CA VAL A 31 -4.77 -1.52 -5.05
C VAL A 31 -5.39 -2.78 -4.50
N HIS A 32 -5.25 -3.88 -5.24
CA HIS A 32 -5.85 -5.15 -4.87
C HIS A 32 -4.80 -6.25 -4.64
N SER A 33 -4.95 -6.86 -3.47
CA SER A 33 -4.31 -8.03 -2.88
C SER A 33 -4.91 -9.40 -3.20
N THR A 34 -4.13 -10.44 -3.54
CA THR A 34 -4.47 -11.82 -3.14
C THR A 34 -3.32 -12.44 -2.34
N GLU A 35 -3.50 -13.62 -1.77
CA GLU A 35 -2.41 -14.35 -1.12
C GLU A 35 -1.20 -14.58 -2.04
N SER A 36 -1.44 -14.85 -3.33
CA SER A 36 -0.36 -15.12 -4.29
C SER A 36 0.31 -13.84 -4.84
N ASP A 37 -0.30 -12.68 -4.63
CA ASP A 37 0.21 -11.37 -5.06
C ASP A 37 -0.13 -10.32 -4.01
N PHE A 38 0.58 -10.37 -2.88
CA PHE A 38 0.31 -9.56 -1.68
C PHE A 38 1.10 -8.26 -1.58
N ALA A 39 2.10 -8.08 -2.46
CA ALA A 39 3.15 -7.08 -2.26
C ALA A 39 2.60 -5.66 -2.12
N ASN A 40 1.59 -5.32 -2.93
CA ASN A 40 1.01 -3.99 -2.94
C ASN A 40 0.23 -3.66 -1.65
N VAL A 41 -0.64 -4.56 -1.20
CA VAL A 41 -1.38 -4.38 0.06
C VAL A 41 -0.42 -4.36 1.24
N LEU A 42 0.57 -5.26 1.28
CA LEU A 42 1.59 -5.28 2.33
C LEU A 42 2.37 -3.96 2.38
N TYR A 43 2.77 -3.44 1.22
CA TYR A 43 3.56 -2.22 1.11
C TYR A 43 2.84 -0.98 1.70
N LEU A 44 1.52 -0.90 1.51
CA LEU A 44 0.71 0.26 1.89
C LEU A 44 0.04 0.13 3.25
N SER A 45 -0.39 -1.08 3.62
CA SER A 45 -1.21 -1.31 4.82
C SER A 45 -0.48 -2.12 5.90
N ASN A 46 0.68 -2.72 5.60
CA ASN A 46 1.36 -3.70 6.45
C ASN A 46 0.45 -4.90 6.79
N HIS A 47 -0.53 -5.18 5.93
CA HIS A 47 -1.42 -6.33 6.02
C HIS A 47 -0.96 -7.41 5.03
N TRP A 48 -0.91 -8.66 5.49
CA TRP A 48 -0.67 -9.81 4.63
C TRP A 48 -2.00 -10.55 4.42
N PRO A 49 -2.55 -10.57 3.19
CA PRO A 49 -3.76 -11.33 2.88
C PRO A 49 -3.47 -12.84 2.92
N VAL A 50 -4.14 -13.57 3.80
CA VAL A 50 -4.03 -15.03 3.92
C VAL A 50 -5.40 -15.65 3.57
N PHE A 51 -5.47 -16.39 2.46
CA PHE A 51 -6.71 -16.95 1.90
C PHE A 51 -7.84 -15.94 1.63
N GLU A 52 -7.49 -14.66 1.46
CA GLU A 52 -8.44 -13.56 1.23
C GLU A 52 -8.04 -12.70 0.03
N THR A 53 -8.98 -11.85 -0.39
CA THR A 53 -8.75 -10.76 -1.37
C THR A 53 -8.98 -9.44 -0.66
N VAL A 54 -8.02 -8.51 -0.76
CA VAL A 54 -8.03 -7.25 -0.01
C VAL A 54 -7.86 -6.07 -0.96
N GLY A 55 -8.62 -4.99 -0.75
CA GLY A 55 -8.44 -3.72 -1.44
C GLY A 55 -7.96 -2.62 -0.48
N VAL A 56 -7.03 -1.78 -0.93
CA VAL A 56 -6.55 -0.59 -0.21
C VAL A 56 -6.71 0.64 -1.11
N ILE A 57 -7.14 1.76 -0.52
CA ILE A 57 -7.35 3.05 -1.20
C ILE A 57 -6.63 4.17 -0.44
#